data_AF-A0A353WHN5-F1
#
_entry.id   AF-A0A353WHN5-F1
#
_cell.length_a   1.000
_cell.length_b   1.000
_cell.length_c   1.000
_cell.angle_alpha   90.00
_cell.angle_beta   90.00
_cell.angle_gamma   90.00
#
_symmetry.space_group_name_H-M   'P 1'
#
loop_
_entity.id
_entity.type
_entity.pdbx_description
1 polymer ?
#
loop_
_entity_poly.entity_id
_entity_poly.type
_entity_poly.pdbx_seq_one_letter_code
_entity_poly.pdbx_strand_id
1 'polypeptide(L)'
;MRRLIGLILTLTILTTITPAKAEDQSKITCKNQSTKQENIIKVQEEKKPEYISKSQFPITSLNPTTATNPQGAFYPGFRAANQLLIYSSEYGNKTGTNEYGSEAIVRNGILTEFTGSDSIIPPDGFVISGHGKASKWMKQNLIIGAEIKIDRENKILESTITPESYIFKANQGIERVSRIIQENQRTIKGYEARQSEIYLANANIKLNEAKRYIGLKEYDKVQQLANEAYLLSNQALYNAIPARVGELHGIWLRPTEKNTAEVVQTLNRLQQSGISNVFLETYYHGYTIFPSKTLAANGVRAQRQEFQGWDPLKVWIDEAHKRNMKVHVWFQTFYVGNEDISKNPQHVLSANPGWANVQFKNYKADKPVPSTAEHNGYFLDPSNPEVQKYLITLISEISNNYNIDGLNIDYIRYPVSLPRNFPAYLESTWGYTSHARKEFMNSYEVDPVTLTLENPLWQKWIEYRQSKVTNLVANVKPAVKNKNILISAVIFPDVKESSINKLQNWKPWGLNRHVDAFTPLVMGSDESLAKDYVLQIKKLVGNNVYVLPGLFEPFTSGSPADLLLQLEAARDAGASGIVIFDYTHLTQDFIEALNARAFR
;
A
#
# COMPACT_ATOMS: atom_id res chain seq x y z
N MET A 1 22.30 9.18 14.86
CA MET A 1 23.46 8.81 15.68
C MET A 1 23.17 7.47 16.36
N ARG A 2 23.86 6.39 16.00
CA ARG A 2 23.83 5.10 16.71
C ARG A 2 24.71 5.18 17.96
N ARG A 3 24.27 4.60 19.08
CA ARG A 3 25.01 3.77 20.06
C ARG A 3 24.01 3.36 21.17
N LEU A 4 23.65 2.09 21.26
CA LEU A 4 24.28 0.99 22.02
C LEU A 4 24.08 1.13 23.55
N ILE A 5 23.43 0.14 24.17
CA ILE A 5 23.96 -0.76 25.20
C ILE A 5 22.91 -1.87 25.44
N GLY A 6 23.35 -3.12 25.33
CA GLY A 6 22.64 -4.27 25.89
C GLY A 6 23.36 -4.77 27.14
N LEU A 7 22.69 -5.60 27.94
CA LEU A 7 23.36 -6.56 28.81
C LEU A 7 22.47 -7.79 29.06
N ILE A 8 23.04 -8.94 28.76
CA ILE A 8 22.61 -10.31 29.09
C ILE A 8 23.17 -10.63 30.48
N LEU A 9 22.42 -11.35 31.32
CA LEU A 9 23.00 -12.09 32.45
C LEU A 9 22.38 -13.50 32.52
N THR A 10 23.18 -14.48 32.12
CA THR A 10 23.06 -15.90 32.49
C THR A 10 24.01 -16.17 33.65
N LEU A 11 23.54 -16.83 34.71
CA LEU A 11 24.40 -17.43 35.73
C LEU A 11 23.93 -18.86 36.02
N THR A 12 24.79 -19.82 35.69
CA THR A 12 24.69 -21.23 36.01
C THR A 12 25.76 -21.54 37.06
N ILE A 13 25.41 -22.20 38.17
CA ILE A 13 26.37 -22.92 39.01
C ILE A 13 25.74 -24.26 39.41
N LEU A 14 26.40 -25.34 39.00
CA LEU A 14 26.25 -26.73 39.46
C LEU A 14 27.04 -26.94 40.77
N THR A 15 26.58 -27.82 41.66
CA THR A 15 27.35 -28.94 42.29
C THR A 15 26.44 -29.81 43.17
N THR A 16 26.15 -31.06 42.76
CA THR A 16 26.58 -32.39 43.30
C THR A 16 25.85 -32.90 44.57
N ILE A 17 24.91 -33.86 44.46
CA ILE A 17 24.99 -35.35 44.55
C ILE A 17 25.22 -35.91 45.99
N THR A 18 24.22 -36.63 46.55
CA THR A 18 24.24 -38.11 46.85
C THR A 18 22.96 -38.56 47.64
N PRO A 19 22.60 -39.87 47.61
CA PRO A 19 21.24 -40.37 47.88
C PRO A 19 21.12 -41.26 49.14
N ALA A 20 19.87 -41.56 49.55
CA ALA A 20 19.55 -42.65 50.48
C ALA A 20 18.27 -43.36 49.97
N LYS A 21 18.39 -44.58 49.43
CA LYS A 21 18.38 -45.92 50.07
C LYS A 21 16.97 -46.45 50.33
N ALA A 22 16.74 -47.63 49.76
CA ALA A 22 15.54 -48.45 49.76
C ALA A 22 15.53 -49.43 50.94
N GLU A 23 14.35 -49.93 51.28
CA GLU A 23 14.02 -51.21 51.95
C GLU A 23 12.49 -51.27 52.10
N ASP A 24 11.78 -52.39 52.21
CA ASP A 24 11.77 -53.71 51.58
C ASP A 24 10.45 -54.37 52.06
N GLN A 25 9.87 -55.28 51.26
CA GLN A 25 8.96 -56.39 51.66
C GLN A 25 7.61 -56.04 52.37
N SER A 26 6.48 -56.75 52.23
CA SER A 26 6.18 -58.13 51.82
C SER A 26 4.67 -58.31 51.56
N LYS A 27 4.37 -59.30 50.71
CA LYS A 27 3.11 -60.00 50.41
C LYS A 27 2.08 -60.14 51.56
N ILE A 28 0.77 -59.98 51.25
CA ILE A 28 -0.33 -60.81 51.79
C ILE A 28 -1.41 -61.05 50.71
N THR A 29 -1.86 -62.30 50.65
CA THR A 29 -2.76 -62.98 49.71
C THR A 29 -4.28 -62.80 49.96
N CYS A 30 -5.03 -62.89 48.85
CA CYS A 30 -6.44 -63.26 48.60
C CYS A 30 -7.45 -63.51 49.74
N LYS A 31 -8.68 -62.99 49.55
CA LYS A 31 -9.95 -63.77 49.54
C LYS A 31 -11.14 -62.98 48.94
N ASN A 32 -11.80 -63.60 47.95
CA ASN A 32 -13.24 -63.67 47.59
C ASN A 32 -14.21 -62.63 48.22
N GLN A 33 -15.22 -62.05 47.56
CA GLN A 33 -16.31 -62.67 46.78
C GLN A 33 -17.35 -61.57 46.39
N SER A 34 -18.19 -61.84 45.38
CA SER A 34 -19.55 -61.27 45.15
C SER A 34 -19.64 -59.80 44.66
N THR A 35 -20.46 -59.36 43.70
CA THR A 35 -21.48 -59.92 42.79
C THR A 35 -21.85 -58.81 41.77
N LYS A 36 -22.52 -59.19 40.67
CA LYS A 36 -23.44 -58.39 39.80
C LYS A 36 -22.89 -57.49 38.68
N GLN A 37 -23.14 -58.00 37.46
CA GLN A 37 -23.95 -57.41 36.38
C GLN A 37 -23.56 -56.07 35.73
N GLU A 38 -23.21 -56.21 34.45
CA GLU A 38 -23.57 -55.35 33.31
C GLU A 38 -23.29 -53.85 33.39
N ASN A 39 -22.28 -53.42 32.61
CA ASN A 39 -22.55 -52.49 31.53
C ASN A 39 -21.43 -52.57 30.49
N ILE A 40 -21.81 -52.98 29.28
CA ILE A 40 -20.98 -52.83 28.09
C ILE A 40 -20.87 -51.31 27.87
N ILE A 41 -19.75 -50.72 28.26
CA ILE A 41 -19.38 -49.38 27.84
C ILE A 41 -19.10 -49.48 26.34
N LYS A 42 -20.10 -49.15 25.52
CA LYS A 42 -19.85 -48.68 24.16
C LYS A 42 -19.07 -47.39 24.32
N VAL A 43 -17.75 -47.47 24.22
CA VAL A 43 -16.91 -46.32 23.90
C VAL A 43 -17.38 -45.88 22.51
N GLN A 44 -18.31 -44.92 22.47
CA GLN A 44 -18.42 -44.09 21.27
C GLN A 44 -17.06 -43.41 21.15
N GLU A 45 -16.26 -43.85 20.17
CA GLU A 45 -15.17 -43.03 19.68
C GLU A 45 -15.77 -41.68 19.33
N GLU A 46 -15.57 -40.68 20.20
CA GLU A 46 -15.80 -39.29 19.84
C GLU A 46 -14.95 -39.03 18.60
N LYS A 47 -15.61 -38.95 17.44
CA LYS A 47 -14.98 -38.50 16.19
C LYS A 47 -14.36 -37.15 16.50
N LYS A 48 -13.03 -37.12 16.69
CA LYS A 48 -12.28 -35.87 16.73
C LYS A 48 -12.69 -35.07 15.49
N PRO A 49 -13.17 -33.83 15.66
CA PRO A 49 -13.65 -33.05 14.53
C PRO A 49 -12.50 -32.87 13.53
N GLU A 50 -12.80 -33.08 12.24
CA GLU A 50 -11.84 -33.07 11.12
C GLU A 50 -11.45 -31.62 10.76
N TYR A 51 -10.81 -30.91 11.70
CA TYR A 51 -10.25 -29.58 11.46
C TYR A 51 -8.79 -29.52 11.93
N ILE A 52 -8.01 -28.68 11.24
CA ILE A 52 -6.62 -28.34 11.60
C ILE A 52 -6.64 -27.26 12.69
N SER A 53 -7.49 -26.25 12.53
CA SER A 53 -7.67 -25.21 13.55
C SER A 53 -9.05 -24.58 13.47
N LYS A 54 -9.62 -24.27 14.62
CA LYS A 54 -10.79 -23.41 14.75
C LYS A 54 -10.42 -22.16 15.54
N SER A 55 -10.88 -21.02 15.06
CA SER A 55 -10.63 -19.72 15.70
C SER A 55 -11.88 -18.86 15.65
N GLN A 56 -11.96 -17.91 16.59
CA GLN A 56 -13.08 -17.00 16.69
C GLN A 56 -12.58 -15.56 16.93
N PHE A 57 -13.35 -14.58 16.44
CA PHE A 57 -13.11 -13.17 16.73
C PHE A 57 -14.43 -12.41 16.89
N PRO A 58 -14.53 -11.48 17.84
CA PRO A 58 -15.73 -10.66 18.01
C PRO A 58 -15.92 -9.70 16.83
N ILE A 59 -17.12 -9.73 16.25
CA ILE A 59 -17.57 -8.81 15.21
C ILE A 59 -18.01 -7.52 15.89
N THR A 60 -17.39 -6.41 15.50
CA THR A 60 -17.73 -5.08 15.99
C THR A 60 -19.11 -4.66 15.49
N SER A 61 -19.37 -4.82 14.19
CA SER A 61 -20.68 -4.53 13.60
C SER A 61 -20.87 -5.29 12.28
N LEU A 62 -22.12 -5.65 12.00
CA LEU A 62 -22.60 -6.19 10.72
C LEU A 62 -23.29 -5.05 9.99
N ASN A 63 -22.89 -4.78 8.74
CA ASN A 63 -23.40 -3.69 7.90
C ASN A 63 -23.39 -2.36 8.68
N PRO A 64 -22.20 -1.84 9.01
CA PRO A 64 -22.05 -0.75 9.97
C PRO A 64 -22.72 0.53 9.49
N THR A 65 -23.33 1.26 10.42
CA THR A 65 -23.89 2.60 10.22
C THR A 65 -23.43 3.51 11.36
N THR A 66 -23.73 4.80 11.29
CA THR A 66 -23.47 5.74 12.40
C THR A 66 -24.13 5.28 13.71
N ALA A 67 -25.30 4.62 13.63
CA ALA A 67 -26.00 4.12 14.79
C ALA A 67 -25.38 2.81 15.34
N THR A 68 -24.98 1.89 14.46
CA THR A 68 -24.48 0.57 14.88
C THR A 68 -22.97 0.53 15.14
N ASN A 69 -22.21 1.51 14.64
CA ASN A 69 -20.79 1.67 14.91
C ASN A 69 -20.39 3.17 15.01
N PRO A 70 -20.76 3.85 16.11
CA PRO A 70 -20.52 5.28 16.27
C PRO A 70 -19.02 5.65 16.31
N GLN A 71 -18.17 4.76 16.83
CA GLN A 71 -16.71 4.97 16.79
C GLN A 71 -16.16 4.91 15.36
N GLY A 72 -16.78 4.08 14.52
CA GLY A 72 -16.48 3.95 13.10
C GLY A 72 -16.95 5.14 12.25
N ALA A 73 -17.95 5.90 12.72
CA ALA A 73 -18.63 6.94 11.94
C ALA A 73 -17.73 8.05 11.38
N PHE A 74 -16.50 8.18 11.87
CA PHE A 74 -15.50 9.16 11.42
C PHE A 74 -14.42 8.59 10.50
N TYR A 75 -14.56 7.33 10.09
CA TYR A 75 -13.62 6.63 9.21
C TYR A 75 -14.31 6.09 7.95
N PRO A 76 -13.63 6.07 6.79
CA PRO A 76 -14.13 5.44 5.57
C PRO A 76 -14.61 4.00 5.82
N GLY A 77 -15.77 3.66 5.28
CA GLY A 77 -16.43 2.36 5.45
C GLY A 77 -16.86 2.08 6.88
N PHE A 78 -16.85 3.06 7.77
CA PHE A 78 -17.09 2.90 9.21
C PHE A 78 -16.05 2.07 9.95
N ARG A 79 -14.83 1.89 9.42
CA ARG A 79 -13.79 1.06 10.05
C ARG A 79 -12.82 1.87 10.90
N ALA A 80 -13.04 1.89 12.22
CA ALA A 80 -12.08 2.48 13.16
C ALA A 80 -10.96 1.51 13.53
N ALA A 81 -9.96 2.02 14.26
CA ALA A 81 -8.83 1.22 14.70
C ALA A 81 -9.24 -0.01 15.53
N ASN A 82 -8.62 -1.15 15.25
CA ASN A 82 -8.79 -2.44 15.96
C ASN A 82 -10.15 -3.14 15.75
N GLN A 83 -11.03 -2.63 14.91
CA GLN A 83 -12.36 -3.19 14.67
C GLN A 83 -12.35 -4.30 13.62
N LEU A 84 -13.30 -5.23 13.74
CA LEU A 84 -13.68 -6.22 12.71
C LEU A 84 -15.12 -5.99 12.28
N LEU A 85 -15.34 -5.72 11.00
CA LEU A 85 -16.63 -5.41 10.41
C LEU A 85 -16.98 -6.41 9.32
N ILE A 86 -18.27 -6.67 9.15
CA ILE A 86 -18.80 -7.50 8.08
C ILE A 86 -19.67 -6.65 7.18
N TYR A 87 -19.48 -6.77 5.87
CA TYR A 87 -20.31 -6.14 4.85
C TYR A 87 -20.96 -7.21 3.97
N SER A 88 -22.27 -7.32 4.01
CA SER A 88 -23.06 -8.14 3.07
C SER A 88 -23.71 -7.27 2.01
N SER A 89 -24.36 -7.91 1.03
CA SER A 89 -25.10 -7.22 -0.04
C SER A 89 -26.17 -6.23 0.46
N GLU A 90 -26.62 -6.35 1.71
CA GLU A 90 -27.53 -5.39 2.36
C GLU A 90 -26.87 -4.03 2.63
N TYR A 91 -25.54 -3.98 2.77
CA TYR A 91 -24.81 -2.72 2.97
C TYR A 91 -24.66 -1.92 1.67
N GLY A 92 -24.37 -2.61 0.57
CA GLY A 92 -24.14 -2.00 -0.74
C GLY A 92 -23.25 -2.85 -1.64
N ASN A 93 -22.71 -2.23 -2.69
CA ASN A 93 -21.88 -2.91 -3.68
C ASN A 93 -20.38 -2.96 -3.30
N LYS A 94 -19.93 -2.08 -2.40
CA LYS A 94 -18.54 -1.98 -1.93
C LYS A 94 -18.49 -1.62 -0.45
N THR A 95 -17.39 -1.95 0.22
CA THR A 95 -17.21 -1.66 1.66
C THR A 95 -16.99 -0.18 1.97
N GLY A 96 -16.39 0.60 1.05
CA GLY A 96 -16.05 2.01 1.23
C GLY A 96 -14.89 2.25 2.20
N THR A 97 -14.13 1.20 2.57
CA THR A 97 -13.02 1.30 3.53
C THR A 97 -11.77 1.92 2.89
N ASN A 98 -10.92 2.54 3.71
CA ASN A 98 -9.62 3.05 3.27
C ASN A 98 -8.54 1.95 3.31
N GLU A 99 -7.34 2.28 2.82
CA GLU A 99 -6.18 1.40 2.71
C GLU A 99 -5.63 0.90 4.07
N TYR A 100 -6.03 1.52 5.18
CA TYR A 100 -5.57 1.16 6.52
C TYR A 100 -6.36 -0.05 7.05
N GLY A 101 -5.94 -1.26 6.69
CA GLY A 101 -6.52 -2.51 7.18
C GLY A 101 -6.32 -3.68 6.24
N SER A 102 -7.21 -4.68 6.32
CA SER A 102 -7.23 -5.82 5.40
C SER A 102 -8.65 -6.32 5.23
N GLU A 103 -8.97 -6.82 4.05
CA GLU A 103 -10.27 -7.38 3.74
C GLU A 103 -10.15 -8.83 3.23
N ALA A 104 -11.22 -9.60 3.36
CA ALA A 104 -11.31 -10.95 2.84
C ALA A 104 -12.72 -11.21 2.31
N ILE A 105 -12.81 -11.79 1.11
CA ILE A 105 -14.07 -12.08 0.44
C ILE A 105 -14.48 -13.52 0.74
N VAL A 106 -15.67 -13.67 1.31
CA VAL A 106 -16.31 -14.95 1.57
C VAL A 106 -17.45 -15.15 0.58
N ARG A 107 -17.47 -16.29 -0.12
CA ARG A 107 -18.56 -16.71 -1.02
C ARG A 107 -19.06 -18.07 -0.61
N ASN A 108 -20.38 -18.22 -0.48
CA ASN A 108 -21.01 -19.47 -0.08
C ASN A 108 -20.39 -20.09 1.20
N GLY A 109 -20.00 -19.24 2.15
CA GLY A 109 -19.38 -19.65 3.42
C GLY A 109 -17.89 -20.01 3.35
N ILE A 110 -17.23 -19.90 2.19
CA ILE A 110 -15.79 -20.18 2.04
C ILE A 110 -15.04 -18.89 1.79
N LEU A 111 -13.91 -18.69 2.47
CA LEU A 111 -13.00 -17.59 2.17
C LEU A 111 -12.31 -17.84 0.83
N THR A 112 -12.56 -16.98 -0.15
CA THR A 112 -12.08 -17.17 -1.52
C THR A 112 -10.92 -16.26 -1.91
N GLU A 113 -10.75 -15.14 -1.22
CA GLU A 113 -9.78 -14.12 -1.60
C GLU A 113 -9.44 -13.24 -0.40
N PHE A 114 -8.19 -12.78 -0.33
CA PHE A 114 -7.79 -11.65 0.50
C PHE A 114 -7.65 -10.42 -0.37
N THR A 115 -8.14 -9.29 0.12
CA THR A 115 -8.12 -8.01 -0.56
C THR A 115 -7.59 -6.93 0.38
N GLY A 116 -7.28 -5.75 -0.16
CA GLY A 116 -6.79 -4.63 0.65
C GLY A 116 -7.92 -3.88 1.36
N SER A 117 -8.69 -3.13 0.58
CA SER A 117 -9.71 -2.18 1.04
C SER A 117 -10.71 -1.86 -0.07
N ASP A 118 -11.87 -1.31 0.29
CA ASP A 118 -12.96 -0.96 -0.63
C ASP A 118 -13.40 -2.10 -1.57
N SER A 119 -13.42 -3.33 -1.03
CA SER A 119 -13.71 -4.53 -1.81
C SER A 119 -15.13 -4.53 -2.35
N ILE A 120 -15.32 -5.10 -3.54
CA ILE A 120 -16.65 -5.41 -4.07
C ILE A 120 -17.30 -6.47 -3.19
N ILE A 121 -18.51 -6.19 -2.73
CA ILE A 121 -19.26 -7.10 -1.87
C ILE A 121 -19.92 -8.16 -2.76
N PRO A 122 -19.64 -9.46 -2.54
CA PRO A 122 -20.20 -10.51 -3.36
C PRO A 122 -21.71 -10.69 -3.10
N PRO A 123 -22.54 -10.92 -4.14
CA PRO A 123 -23.98 -11.14 -3.95
C PRO A 123 -24.29 -12.44 -3.20
N ASP A 124 -23.41 -13.44 -3.28
CA ASP A 124 -23.51 -14.76 -2.66
C ASP A 124 -22.68 -14.90 -1.38
N GLY A 125 -22.36 -13.78 -0.72
CA GLY A 125 -21.57 -13.81 0.50
C GLY A 125 -21.38 -12.45 1.18
N PHE A 126 -20.18 -12.23 1.71
CA PHE A 126 -19.85 -11.01 2.44
C PHE A 126 -18.34 -10.73 2.44
N VAL A 127 -17.96 -9.52 2.85
CA VAL A 127 -16.58 -9.10 3.07
C VAL A 127 -16.33 -9.03 4.58
N ILE A 128 -15.24 -9.65 5.03
CA ILE A 128 -14.66 -9.45 6.37
C ILE A 128 -13.65 -8.32 6.27
N SER A 129 -13.71 -7.35 7.17
CA SER A 129 -12.82 -6.19 7.12
C SER A 129 -12.25 -5.89 8.50
N GLY A 130 -10.94 -5.94 8.62
CA GLY A 130 -10.23 -5.78 9.89
C GLY A 130 -9.26 -4.60 9.84
N HIS A 131 -9.12 -3.89 10.97
CA HIS A 131 -8.05 -2.93 11.22
C HIS A 131 -7.25 -3.34 12.45
N GLY A 132 -5.95 -3.02 12.51
CA GLY A 132 -5.14 -3.16 13.72
C GLY A 132 -5.15 -4.58 14.29
N LYS A 133 -5.61 -4.75 15.53
CA LYS A 133 -5.75 -6.08 16.16
C LYS A 133 -6.60 -7.06 15.34
N ALA A 134 -7.71 -6.60 14.75
CA ALA A 134 -8.56 -7.46 13.92
C ALA A 134 -7.88 -7.88 12.61
N SER A 135 -7.24 -6.94 11.91
CA SER A 135 -6.44 -7.28 10.71
C SER A 135 -5.32 -8.28 11.06
N LYS A 136 -4.62 -8.07 12.18
CA LYS A 136 -3.61 -9.02 12.67
C LYS A 136 -4.19 -10.40 12.93
N TRP A 137 -5.36 -10.47 13.58
CA TRP A 137 -6.04 -11.74 13.80
C TRP A 137 -6.43 -12.42 12.48
N MET A 138 -6.97 -11.67 11.52
CA MET A 138 -7.32 -12.19 10.19
C MET A 138 -6.10 -12.83 9.52
N LYS A 139 -4.97 -12.11 9.48
CA LYS A 139 -3.71 -12.59 8.90
C LYS A 139 -3.16 -13.86 9.57
N GLN A 140 -3.52 -14.10 10.84
CA GLN A 140 -3.05 -15.25 11.62
C GLN A 140 -4.00 -16.46 11.59
N ASN A 141 -5.29 -16.24 11.33
CA ASN A 141 -6.34 -17.23 11.60
C ASN A 141 -7.24 -17.53 10.38
N LEU A 142 -7.07 -16.80 9.29
CA LEU A 142 -7.80 -17.00 8.05
C LEU A 142 -6.85 -17.49 6.97
N ILE A 143 -7.34 -18.41 6.12
CA ILE A 143 -6.69 -18.79 4.86
C ILE A 143 -7.75 -18.90 3.77
N ILE A 144 -7.33 -18.75 2.51
CA ILE A 144 -8.16 -19.13 1.37
C ILE A 144 -8.57 -20.61 1.52
N GLY A 145 -9.85 -20.90 1.33
CA GLY A 145 -10.46 -22.21 1.55
C GLY A 145 -10.99 -22.45 2.97
N ALA A 146 -10.75 -21.55 3.92
CA ALA A 146 -11.32 -21.67 5.27
C ALA A 146 -12.84 -21.52 5.23
N GLU A 147 -13.54 -22.34 6.02
CA GLU A 147 -14.98 -22.17 6.26
C GLU A 147 -15.19 -21.02 7.24
N ILE A 148 -16.00 -20.05 6.83
CA ILE A 148 -16.35 -18.89 7.63
C ILE A 148 -17.83 -18.93 7.99
N LYS A 149 -18.11 -18.85 9.29
CA LYS A 149 -19.47 -18.74 9.82
C LYS A 149 -19.60 -17.48 10.66
N ILE A 150 -20.77 -16.87 10.61
CA ILE A 150 -21.13 -15.71 11.44
C ILE A 150 -22.20 -16.17 12.41
N ASP A 151 -21.87 -16.18 13.69
CA ASP A 151 -22.87 -16.22 14.76
C ASP A 151 -23.41 -14.79 14.94
N ARG A 152 -24.62 -14.55 14.41
CA ARG A 152 -25.26 -13.23 14.46
C ARG A 152 -25.78 -12.87 15.85
N GLU A 153 -26.13 -13.86 16.66
CA GLU A 153 -26.67 -13.65 18.01
C GLU A 153 -25.56 -13.17 18.94
N ASN A 154 -24.43 -13.86 18.93
CA ASN A 154 -23.28 -13.53 19.78
C ASN A 154 -22.29 -12.56 19.11
N LYS A 155 -22.53 -12.18 17.86
CA LYS A 155 -21.64 -11.35 17.03
C LYS A 155 -20.22 -11.91 16.98
N ILE A 156 -20.09 -13.19 16.67
CA ILE A 156 -18.79 -13.87 16.54
C ILE A 156 -18.57 -14.30 15.10
N LEU A 157 -17.36 -14.03 14.59
CA LEU A 157 -16.85 -14.62 13.36
C LEU A 157 -16.13 -15.92 13.73
N GLU A 158 -16.54 -17.04 13.17
CA GLU A 158 -15.83 -18.32 13.29
C GLU A 158 -15.09 -18.64 12.01
N SER A 159 -13.83 -19.05 12.12
CA SER A 159 -13.03 -19.61 11.04
C SER A 159 -12.67 -21.05 11.38
N THR A 160 -12.96 -21.96 10.45
CA THR A 160 -12.59 -23.37 10.53
C THR A 160 -11.69 -23.70 9.35
N ILE A 161 -10.45 -24.07 9.66
CA ILE A 161 -9.47 -24.50 8.67
C ILE A 161 -9.42 -26.01 8.69
N THR A 162 -9.69 -26.63 7.54
CA THR A 162 -9.64 -28.08 7.34
C THR A 162 -8.51 -28.45 6.37
N PRO A 163 -8.16 -29.73 6.23
CA PRO A 163 -7.25 -30.19 5.18
C PRO A 163 -7.71 -29.78 3.77
N GLU A 164 -9.02 -29.79 3.51
CA GLU A 164 -9.64 -29.34 2.27
C GLU A 164 -9.40 -27.85 2.01
N SER A 165 -9.30 -27.01 3.04
CA SER A 165 -8.97 -25.59 2.88
C SER A 165 -7.62 -25.41 2.17
N TYR A 166 -6.61 -26.21 2.52
CA TYR A 166 -5.29 -26.17 1.86
C TYR A 166 -5.36 -26.68 0.42
N ILE A 167 -6.11 -27.76 0.18
CA ILE A 167 -6.34 -28.28 -1.18
C ILE A 167 -7.04 -27.23 -2.04
N PHE A 168 -8.05 -26.55 -1.51
CA PHE A 168 -8.79 -25.49 -2.19
C PHE A 168 -7.85 -24.35 -2.60
N LYS A 169 -7.03 -23.85 -1.66
CA LYS A 169 -6.04 -22.81 -1.93
C LYS A 169 -5.05 -23.20 -3.03
N ALA A 170 -4.50 -24.42 -2.96
CA ALA A 170 -3.57 -24.92 -3.98
C ALA A 170 -4.24 -25.06 -5.35
N ASN A 171 -5.48 -25.59 -5.37
CA ASN A 171 -6.25 -25.76 -6.60
C ASN A 171 -6.55 -24.40 -7.27
N GLN A 172 -6.96 -23.38 -6.51
CA GLN A 172 -7.16 -22.03 -7.04
C GLN A 172 -5.88 -21.46 -7.67
N GLY A 173 -4.72 -21.62 -7.02
CA GLY A 173 -3.44 -21.16 -7.56
C GLY A 173 -3.09 -21.84 -8.89
N ILE A 174 -3.26 -23.17 -8.95
CA ILE A 174 -3.06 -23.99 -10.16
C ILE A 174 -4.01 -23.58 -11.29
N GLU A 175 -5.30 -23.40 -11.01
CA GLU A 175 -6.28 -22.97 -12.01
C GLU A 175 -5.98 -21.56 -12.52
N ARG A 176 -5.58 -20.65 -11.63
CA ARG A 176 -5.22 -19.27 -12.00
C ARG A 176 -4.03 -19.25 -12.95
N VAL A 177 -2.91 -19.89 -12.59
CA VAL A 177 -1.73 -19.89 -13.46
C VAL A 177 -1.95 -20.66 -14.76
N SER A 178 -2.75 -21.73 -14.74
CA SER A 178 -3.13 -22.47 -15.95
C SER A 178 -3.85 -21.55 -16.95
N ARG A 179 -4.80 -20.71 -16.49
CA ARG A 179 -5.47 -19.71 -17.34
C ARG A 179 -4.48 -18.70 -17.92
N ILE A 180 -3.59 -18.15 -17.10
CA ILE A 180 -2.58 -17.17 -17.53
C ILE A 180 -1.66 -17.76 -18.61
N ILE A 181 -1.17 -18.99 -18.42
CA ILE A 181 -0.33 -19.67 -19.42
C ILE A 181 -1.10 -19.85 -20.73
N GLN A 182 -2.35 -20.32 -20.67
CA GLN A 182 -3.19 -20.53 -21.85
C GLN A 182 -3.49 -19.22 -22.59
N GLU A 183 -3.74 -18.14 -21.86
CA GLU A 183 -3.96 -16.82 -22.44
C GLU A 183 -2.69 -16.30 -23.12
N ASN A 184 -1.54 -16.36 -22.45
CA ASN A 184 -0.26 -15.93 -23.01
C ASN A 184 0.14 -16.74 -24.25
N GLN A 185 -0.12 -18.05 -24.27
CA GLN A 185 0.08 -18.89 -25.46
C GLN A 185 -0.76 -18.44 -26.67
N ARG A 186 -1.95 -17.88 -26.43
CA ARG A 186 -2.86 -17.40 -27.48
C ARG A 186 -2.52 -15.99 -27.94
N THR A 187 -2.13 -15.11 -27.02
CA THR A 187 -2.03 -13.66 -27.28
C THR A 187 -0.60 -13.19 -27.57
N ILE A 188 0.42 -13.89 -27.06
CA ILE A 188 1.82 -13.47 -27.18
C ILE A 188 2.55 -14.36 -28.19
N LYS A 189 2.89 -13.78 -29.34
CA LYS A 189 3.65 -14.47 -30.40
C LYS A 189 5.03 -14.89 -29.87
N GLY A 190 5.33 -16.19 -29.98
CA GLY A 190 6.61 -16.75 -29.53
C GLY A 190 6.70 -16.96 -28.01
N TYR A 191 5.57 -16.96 -27.29
CA TYR A 191 5.54 -17.24 -25.87
C TYR A 191 6.03 -18.66 -25.55
N GLU A 192 7.11 -18.76 -24.77
CA GLU A 192 7.62 -20.03 -24.27
C GLU A 192 7.03 -20.36 -22.90
N ALA A 193 6.26 -21.45 -22.80
CA ALA A 193 5.59 -21.85 -21.55
C ALA A 193 6.35 -22.90 -20.74
N ARG A 194 7.43 -23.45 -21.28
CA ARG A 194 8.08 -24.69 -20.79
C ARG A 194 8.37 -24.67 -19.28
N GLN A 195 9.00 -23.60 -18.77
CA GLN A 195 9.36 -23.54 -17.36
C GLN A 195 8.13 -23.43 -16.46
N SER A 196 7.16 -22.59 -16.83
CA SER A 196 5.89 -22.46 -16.10
C SER A 196 5.06 -23.75 -16.12
N GLU A 197 5.06 -24.50 -17.24
CA GLU A 197 4.36 -25.77 -17.38
C GLU A 197 4.99 -26.88 -16.53
N ILE A 198 6.32 -26.91 -16.39
CA ILE A 198 7.01 -27.87 -15.50
C ILE A 198 6.58 -27.64 -14.04
N TYR A 199 6.61 -26.40 -13.57
CA TYR A 199 6.15 -26.08 -12.21
C TYR A 199 4.66 -26.38 -12.02
N LEU A 200 3.82 -26.08 -13.02
CA LEU A 200 2.40 -26.38 -13.01
C LEU A 200 2.14 -27.90 -12.96
N ALA A 201 2.88 -28.70 -13.71
CA ALA A 201 2.78 -30.16 -13.68
C ALA A 201 3.14 -30.71 -12.29
N ASN A 202 4.25 -30.23 -11.70
CA ASN A 202 4.67 -30.62 -10.35
C ASN A 202 3.63 -30.20 -9.29
N ALA A 203 3.05 -29.00 -9.42
CA ALA A 203 1.98 -28.53 -8.55
C ALA A 203 0.76 -29.47 -8.59
N ASN A 204 0.35 -29.91 -9.79
CA ASN A 204 -0.74 -30.87 -9.97
C ASN A 204 -0.42 -32.24 -9.37
N ILE A 205 0.81 -32.73 -9.49
CA ILE A 205 1.26 -33.98 -8.85
C ILE A 205 1.10 -33.88 -7.34
N LYS A 206 1.62 -32.80 -6.72
CA LYS A 206 1.52 -32.57 -5.28
C LYS A 206 0.09 -32.40 -4.79
N LEU A 207 -0.75 -31.72 -5.56
CA LEU A 207 -2.18 -31.60 -5.24
C LEU A 207 -2.88 -32.96 -5.27
N ASN A 208 -2.56 -33.81 -6.24
CA ASN A 208 -3.13 -35.16 -6.34
C ASN A 208 -2.63 -36.08 -5.21
N GLU A 209 -1.36 -35.97 -4.81
CA GLU A 209 -0.84 -36.65 -3.62
C GLU A 209 -1.60 -36.21 -2.36
N ALA A 210 -1.78 -34.90 -2.15
CA ALA A 210 -2.53 -34.35 -1.02
C ALA A 210 -3.98 -34.89 -0.98
N LYS A 211 -4.68 -34.92 -2.13
CA LYS A 211 -6.03 -35.48 -2.25
C LYS A 211 -6.11 -36.97 -1.89
N ARG A 212 -5.05 -37.75 -2.07
CA ARG A 212 -5.03 -39.18 -1.68
C ARG A 212 -4.92 -39.34 -0.17
N TYR A 213 -4.10 -38.50 0.48
CA TYR A 213 -3.91 -38.54 1.93
C TYR A 213 -5.14 -38.07 2.73
N ILE A 214 -6.08 -37.36 2.09
CA ILE A 214 -7.35 -36.99 2.71
C ILE A 214 -8.17 -38.22 3.11
N GLY A 215 -8.28 -39.21 2.22
CA GLY A 215 -9.02 -40.45 2.47
C GLY A 215 -8.32 -41.35 3.50
N LEU A 216 -7.02 -41.14 3.70
CA LEU A 216 -6.20 -41.83 4.70
C LEU A 216 -6.18 -41.12 6.06
N LYS A 217 -6.82 -39.95 6.16
CA LYS A 217 -6.86 -39.10 7.36
C LYS A 217 -5.48 -38.64 7.86
N GLU A 218 -4.49 -38.59 6.97
CA GLU A 218 -3.13 -38.11 7.28
C GLU A 218 -3.03 -36.60 7.05
N TYR A 219 -3.73 -35.82 7.88
CA TYR A 219 -3.97 -34.39 7.66
C TYR A 219 -2.71 -33.52 7.63
N ASP A 220 -1.68 -33.86 8.42
CA ASP A 220 -0.39 -33.16 8.38
C ASP A 220 0.27 -33.29 7.00
N LYS A 221 0.18 -34.48 6.38
CA LYS A 221 0.67 -34.69 5.01
C LYS A 221 -0.17 -33.95 3.98
N VAL A 222 -1.50 -33.91 4.14
CA VAL A 222 -2.37 -33.11 3.26
C VAL A 222 -1.95 -31.65 3.28
N GLN A 223 -1.78 -31.08 4.48
CA GLN A 223 -1.34 -29.69 4.66
C GLN A 223 0.03 -29.44 4.02
N GLN A 224 1.01 -30.30 4.27
CA GLN A 224 2.35 -30.18 3.69
C GLN A 224 2.31 -30.20 2.15
N LEU A 225 1.71 -31.24 1.57
CA LEU A 225 1.68 -31.45 0.12
C LEU A 225 0.85 -30.39 -0.61
N ALA A 226 -0.26 -29.94 -0.02
CA ALA A 226 -1.05 -28.86 -0.59
C ALA A 226 -0.31 -27.52 -0.52
N ASN A 227 0.45 -27.24 0.53
CA ASN A 227 1.32 -26.06 0.58
C ASN A 227 2.44 -26.14 -0.46
N GLU A 228 3.08 -27.31 -0.63
CA GLU A 228 4.06 -27.54 -1.70
C GLU A 228 3.43 -27.28 -3.08
N ALA A 229 2.22 -27.80 -3.33
CA ALA A 229 1.48 -27.57 -4.57
C ALA A 229 1.21 -26.07 -4.80
N TYR A 230 0.79 -25.34 -3.76
CA TYR A 230 0.55 -23.90 -3.84
C TYR A 230 1.84 -23.12 -4.13
N LEU A 231 2.95 -23.42 -3.46
CA LEU A 231 4.25 -22.79 -3.72
C LEU A 231 4.74 -23.06 -5.14
N LEU A 232 4.58 -24.29 -5.64
CA LEU A 232 4.88 -24.63 -7.03
C LEU A 232 3.98 -23.89 -8.01
N SER A 233 2.71 -23.65 -7.67
CA SER A 233 1.81 -22.83 -8.49
C SER A 233 2.26 -21.36 -8.56
N ASN A 234 2.81 -20.81 -7.47
CA ASN A 234 3.42 -19.48 -7.48
C ASN A 234 4.70 -19.45 -8.34
N GLN A 235 5.55 -20.47 -8.25
CA GLN A 235 6.73 -20.58 -9.14
C GLN A 235 6.33 -20.69 -10.61
N ALA A 236 5.23 -21.41 -10.92
CA ALA A 236 4.67 -21.43 -12.25
C ALA A 236 4.23 -20.02 -12.69
N LEU A 237 3.57 -19.26 -11.81
CA LEU A 237 3.12 -17.89 -12.08
C LEU A 237 4.28 -16.95 -12.38
N TYR A 238 5.36 -17.03 -11.58
CA TYR A 238 6.54 -16.18 -11.73
C TYR A 238 7.19 -16.38 -13.11
N ASN A 239 7.12 -17.60 -13.63
CA ASN A 239 7.64 -17.97 -14.94
C ASN A 239 6.60 -17.83 -16.07
N ALA A 240 5.34 -17.53 -15.76
CA ALA A 240 4.26 -17.42 -16.74
C ALA A 240 4.09 -15.99 -17.29
N ILE A 241 4.50 -14.96 -16.54
CA ILE A 241 4.31 -13.56 -16.90
C ILE A 241 5.59 -13.01 -17.54
N PRO A 242 5.64 -12.77 -18.86
CA PRO A 242 6.85 -12.30 -19.53
C PRO A 242 7.08 -10.80 -19.36
N ALA A 243 8.31 -10.36 -19.61
CA ALA A 243 8.61 -8.94 -19.82
C ALA A 243 8.04 -8.43 -21.14
N ARG A 244 7.70 -7.13 -21.16
CA ARG A 244 7.24 -6.43 -22.36
C ARG A 244 8.36 -5.52 -22.87
N VAL A 245 8.70 -5.64 -24.15
CA VAL A 245 9.78 -4.84 -24.76
C VAL A 245 9.46 -3.35 -24.68
N GLY A 246 10.40 -2.56 -24.14
CA GLY A 246 10.24 -1.12 -24.01
C GLY A 246 9.34 -0.67 -22.85
N GLU A 247 8.88 -1.59 -22.01
CA GLU A 247 8.13 -1.25 -20.80
C GLU A 247 9.03 -0.55 -19.77
N LEU A 248 8.51 0.51 -19.15
CA LEU A 248 9.20 1.18 -18.06
C LEU A 248 9.05 0.35 -16.77
N HIS A 249 10.19 -0.06 -16.21
CA HIS A 249 10.26 -0.67 -14.88
C HIS A 249 10.90 0.30 -13.89
N GLY A 250 10.08 0.87 -13.02
CA GLY A 250 10.44 1.92 -12.08
C GLY A 250 10.38 1.48 -10.62
N ILE A 251 11.09 2.21 -9.76
CA ILE A 251 10.96 2.09 -8.31
C ILE A 251 11.09 3.44 -7.63
N TRP A 252 10.21 3.74 -6.66
CA TRP A 252 10.44 4.86 -5.74
C TRP A 252 11.46 4.49 -4.69
N LEU A 253 12.40 5.40 -4.46
CA LEU A 253 13.54 5.17 -3.57
C LEU A 253 13.82 6.43 -2.76
N ARG A 254 13.75 6.31 -1.43
CA ARG A 254 14.31 7.28 -0.50
C ARG A 254 15.81 6.98 -0.31
N PRO A 255 16.72 7.90 -0.68
CA PRO A 255 18.15 7.63 -0.53
C PRO A 255 18.54 7.52 0.95
N THR A 256 19.39 6.55 1.25
CA THR A 256 19.99 6.36 2.60
C THR A 256 21.50 6.13 2.55
N GLU A 257 22.02 5.97 1.34
CA GLU A 257 23.41 5.76 0.98
C GLU A 257 24.24 6.97 1.39
N LYS A 258 25.49 6.74 1.80
CA LYS A 258 26.38 7.76 2.37
C LYS A 258 27.57 8.11 1.48
N ASN A 259 27.79 7.33 0.44
CA ASN A 259 28.94 7.46 -0.45
C ASN A 259 28.67 6.76 -1.78
N THR A 260 29.53 7.01 -2.77
CA THR A 260 29.42 6.43 -4.12
C THR A 260 29.38 4.91 -4.13
N ALA A 261 30.13 4.23 -3.25
CA ALA A 261 30.17 2.76 -3.25
C ALA A 261 28.82 2.16 -2.84
N GLU A 262 28.15 2.74 -1.85
CA GLU A 262 26.80 2.32 -1.43
C GLU A 262 25.77 2.59 -2.55
N VAL A 263 25.85 3.74 -3.24
CA VAL A 263 24.99 4.05 -4.40
C VAL A 263 25.19 3.02 -5.52
N VAL A 264 26.43 2.66 -5.82
CA VAL A 264 26.77 1.63 -6.80
C VAL A 264 26.19 0.26 -6.42
N GLN A 265 26.27 -0.12 -5.14
CA GLN A 265 25.70 -1.39 -4.67
C GLN A 265 24.17 -1.42 -4.85
N THR A 266 23.48 -0.34 -4.48
CA THR A 266 22.03 -0.23 -4.68
C THR A 266 21.67 -0.28 -6.16
N LEU A 267 22.34 0.49 -7.02
CA LEU A 267 22.08 0.47 -8.47
C LEU A 267 22.34 -0.90 -9.11
N ASN A 268 23.41 -1.60 -8.70
CA ASN A 268 23.68 -2.96 -9.17
C ASN A 268 22.55 -3.92 -8.78
N ARG A 269 22.03 -3.82 -7.54
CA ARG A 269 20.91 -4.65 -7.07
C ARG A 269 19.64 -4.39 -7.88
N LEU A 270 19.33 -3.11 -8.15
CA LEU A 270 18.18 -2.72 -8.97
C LEU A 270 18.31 -3.18 -10.43
N GLN A 271 19.49 -3.02 -11.02
CA GLN A 271 19.76 -3.50 -12.37
C GLN A 271 19.59 -5.02 -12.47
N GLN A 272 20.07 -5.76 -11.46
CA GLN A 272 19.90 -7.22 -11.39
C GLN A 272 18.44 -7.66 -11.28
N SER A 273 17.54 -6.79 -10.79
CA SER A 273 16.10 -7.03 -10.72
C SER A 273 15.34 -6.59 -11.98
N GLY A 274 16.03 -6.16 -13.03
CA GLY A 274 15.41 -5.65 -14.27
C GLY A 274 14.77 -4.27 -14.11
N ILE A 275 15.00 -3.60 -12.97
CA ILE A 275 14.58 -2.21 -12.74
C ILE A 275 15.59 -1.30 -13.43
N SER A 276 15.08 -0.38 -14.26
CA SER A 276 15.90 0.54 -15.06
C SER A 276 15.59 2.01 -14.80
N ASN A 277 14.57 2.33 -14.00
CA ASN A 277 14.17 3.70 -13.69
C ASN A 277 14.09 3.88 -12.16
N VAL A 278 14.87 4.82 -11.62
CA VAL A 278 14.87 5.15 -10.20
C VAL A 278 14.15 6.47 -9.99
N PHE A 279 13.03 6.45 -9.26
CA PHE A 279 12.31 7.62 -8.81
C PHE A 279 12.88 8.06 -7.46
N LEU A 280 13.96 8.83 -7.52
CA LEU A 280 14.81 9.18 -6.38
C LEU A 280 14.23 10.35 -5.60
N GLU A 281 13.89 10.13 -4.33
CA GLU A 281 13.34 11.17 -3.46
C GLU A 281 14.38 12.26 -3.20
N THR A 282 14.22 13.39 -3.89
CA THR A 282 15.28 14.41 -4.02
C THR A 282 14.95 15.68 -3.24
N TYR A 283 13.67 16.06 -3.19
CA TYR A 283 13.15 17.13 -2.36
C TYR A 283 11.98 16.58 -1.55
N TYR A 284 12.19 16.46 -0.24
CA TYR A 284 11.20 15.89 0.67
C TYR A 284 11.29 16.49 2.07
N HIS A 285 10.14 16.63 2.69
CA HIS A 285 9.96 17.33 3.96
C HIS A 285 10.64 18.72 3.98
N GLY A 286 10.56 19.47 2.88
CA GLY A 286 11.09 20.83 2.81
C GLY A 286 12.61 20.97 2.60
N TYR A 287 13.34 19.87 2.38
CA TYR A 287 14.80 19.90 2.17
C TYR A 287 15.23 19.09 0.95
N THR A 288 16.33 19.52 0.32
CA THR A 288 16.97 18.78 -0.79
C THR A 288 18.05 17.82 -0.29
N ILE A 289 18.29 16.75 -1.06
CA ILE A 289 19.42 15.85 -0.82
C ILE A 289 20.76 16.43 -1.26
N PHE A 290 20.75 17.46 -2.12
CA PHE A 290 21.92 18.19 -2.64
C PHE A 290 21.97 19.62 -2.07
N PRO A 291 23.11 20.35 -2.16
CA PRO A 291 23.21 21.74 -1.70
C PRO A 291 22.50 22.73 -2.64
N SER A 292 21.25 23.06 -2.33
CA SER A 292 20.42 23.98 -3.13
C SER A 292 20.68 25.45 -2.79
N LYS A 293 20.92 26.24 -3.85
CA LYS A 293 20.98 27.70 -3.79
C LYS A 293 19.60 28.32 -3.59
N THR A 294 18.55 27.72 -4.16
CA THR A 294 17.18 28.21 -4.00
C THR A 294 16.73 28.12 -2.53
N LEU A 295 17.01 27.01 -1.84
CA LEU A 295 16.70 26.87 -0.41
C LEU A 295 17.46 27.93 0.41
N ALA A 296 18.78 28.05 0.20
CA ALA A 296 19.63 29.00 0.90
C ALA A 296 19.15 30.46 0.73
N ALA A 297 18.77 30.84 -0.50
CA ALA A 297 18.27 32.18 -0.80
C ALA A 297 16.95 32.53 -0.08
N ASN A 298 16.21 31.52 0.37
CA ASN A 298 14.94 31.68 1.09
C ASN A 298 15.08 31.41 2.60
N GLY A 299 16.30 31.42 3.13
CA GLY A 299 16.58 31.20 4.56
C GLY A 299 16.40 29.74 5.02
N VAL A 300 16.20 28.81 4.08
CA VAL A 300 16.04 27.39 4.35
C VAL A 300 17.40 26.72 4.38
N ARG A 301 17.57 25.67 5.20
CA ARG A 301 18.78 24.86 5.16
C ARG A 301 18.99 24.30 3.75
N ALA A 302 20.13 24.61 3.15
CA ALA A 302 20.43 24.30 1.75
C ALA A 302 20.44 22.80 1.41
N GLN A 303 20.66 21.93 2.39
CA GLN A 303 20.75 20.48 2.22
C GLN A 303 20.43 19.77 3.53
N ARG A 304 19.81 18.60 3.43
CA ARG A 304 19.63 17.67 4.55
C ARG A 304 20.94 17.36 5.28
N GLN A 305 20.86 17.25 6.61
CA GLN A 305 22.04 17.11 7.48
C GLN A 305 22.80 15.80 7.19
N GLU A 306 22.07 14.73 6.92
CA GLU A 306 22.59 13.39 6.64
C GLU A 306 23.42 13.31 5.35
N PHE A 307 23.28 14.27 4.44
CA PHE A 307 24.01 14.33 3.16
C PHE A 307 25.08 15.43 3.10
N GLN A 308 25.30 16.15 4.20
CA GLN A 308 26.32 17.20 4.25
C GLN A 308 27.71 16.67 3.86
N GLY A 309 28.42 17.46 3.06
CA GLY A 309 29.78 17.14 2.60
C GLY A 309 29.87 16.43 1.25
N TRP A 310 28.75 16.10 0.60
CA TRP A 310 28.73 15.57 -0.76
C TRP A 310 27.40 15.86 -1.47
N ASP A 311 27.31 15.54 -2.76
CA ASP A 311 26.11 15.72 -3.59
C ASP A 311 25.57 14.34 -4.05
N PRO A 312 24.61 13.77 -3.30
CA PRO A 312 24.02 12.48 -3.64
C PRO A 312 23.32 12.48 -5.01
N LEU A 313 22.57 13.54 -5.35
CA LEU A 313 21.80 13.58 -6.59
C LEU A 313 22.74 13.43 -7.80
N LYS A 314 23.86 14.17 -7.80
CA LYS A 314 24.87 14.06 -8.85
C LYS A 314 25.43 12.64 -8.95
N VAL A 315 25.80 12.02 -7.82
CA VAL A 315 26.39 10.69 -7.80
C VAL A 315 25.40 9.63 -8.30
N TRP A 316 24.14 9.70 -7.87
CA TRP A 316 23.08 8.81 -8.33
C TRP A 316 22.88 8.86 -9.85
N ILE A 317 22.82 10.07 -10.42
CA ILE A 317 22.68 10.26 -11.86
C ILE A 317 23.88 9.69 -12.62
N ASP A 318 25.10 10.11 -12.22
CA ASP A 318 26.33 9.72 -12.91
C ASP A 318 26.53 8.19 -12.88
N GLU A 319 26.23 7.53 -11.76
CA GLU A 319 26.37 6.07 -11.64
C GLU A 319 25.22 5.29 -12.28
N ALA A 320 24.00 5.82 -12.29
CA ALA A 320 22.86 5.19 -12.98
C ALA A 320 23.08 5.21 -14.49
N HIS A 321 23.55 6.33 -15.05
CA HIS A 321 23.77 6.48 -16.49
C HIS A 321 24.85 5.53 -17.01
N LYS A 322 25.90 5.23 -16.23
CA LYS A 322 26.90 4.18 -16.56
C LYS A 322 26.31 2.79 -16.76
N ARG A 323 25.11 2.56 -16.22
CA ARG A 323 24.36 1.29 -16.25
C ARG A 323 23.16 1.33 -17.19
N ASN A 324 23.02 2.40 -17.98
CA ASN A 324 21.83 2.65 -18.80
C ASN A 324 20.53 2.68 -17.98
N MET A 325 20.63 3.10 -16.71
CA MET A 325 19.48 3.34 -15.85
C MET A 325 19.15 4.83 -15.85
N LYS A 326 17.88 5.16 -15.67
CA LYS A 326 17.35 6.51 -15.64
C LYS A 326 17.05 6.97 -14.23
N VAL A 327 17.28 8.24 -13.94
CA VAL A 327 16.94 8.87 -12.66
C VAL A 327 15.84 9.91 -12.86
N HIS A 328 14.70 9.64 -12.25
CA HIS A 328 13.55 10.54 -12.14
C HIS A 328 13.59 11.20 -10.78
N VAL A 329 13.62 12.52 -10.73
CA VAL A 329 13.55 13.27 -9.47
C VAL A 329 12.15 13.12 -8.88
N TRP A 330 12.03 12.47 -7.74
CA TRP A 330 10.79 12.47 -6.95
C TRP A 330 10.77 13.69 -6.03
N PHE A 331 9.77 14.56 -6.24
CA PHE A 331 9.70 15.91 -5.69
C PHE A 331 8.40 16.10 -4.89
N GLN A 332 8.48 16.16 -3.56
CA GLN A 332 7.33 16.48 -2.72
C GLN A 332 7.02 17.98 -2.82
N THR A 333 5.91 18.32 -3.44
CA THR A 333 5.65 19.70 -3.87
C THR A 333 5.23 20.61 -2.72
N PHE A 334 4.05 20.38 -2.15
CA PHE A 334 3.53 21.24 -1.08
C PHE A 334 3.75 20.66 0.32
N TYR A 335 3.99 19.35 0.46
CA TYR A 335 4.25 18.73 1.77
C TYR A 335 5.68 18.99 2.23
N VAL A 336 5.84 19.51 3.45
CA VAL A 336 7.14 19.87 4.02
C VAL A 336 7.43 19.14 5.34
N GLY A 337 6.76 18.01 5.55
CA GLY A 337 7.08 17.08 6.64
C GLY A 337 6.51 17.48 7.99
N ASN A 338 6.83 16.70 9.00
CA ASN A 338 6.26 16.76 10.36
C ASN A 338 7.28 17.20 11.43
N GLU A 339 8.37 17.85 11.00
CA GLU A 339 9.34 18.41 11.92
C GLU A 339 8.71 19.49 12.81
N ASP A 340 9.09 19.54 14.09
CA ASP A 340 8.69 20.62 14.98
C ASP A 340 9.41 21.92 14.59
N ILE A 341 8.74 22.73 13.78
CA ILE A 341 9.28 23.96 13.20
C ILE A 341 9.72 24.97 14.26
N SER A 342 9.14 24.94 15.46
CA SER A 342 9.52 25.84 16.56
C SER A 342 10.96 25.63 17.05
N LYS A 343 11.53 24.45 16.77
CA LYS A 343 12.89 24.07 17.15
C LYS A 343 13.90 24.17 16.01
N ASN A 344 13.45 24.50 14.80
CA ASN A 344 14.31 24.59 13.63
C ASN A 344 14.08 25.93 12.89
N PRO A 345 14.94 26.94 13.11
CA PRO A 345 14.81 28.24 12.45
C PRO A 345 15.08 28.18 10.94
N GLN A 346 15.73 27.13 10.44
CA GLN A 346 16.05 26.93 9.02
C GLN A 346 15.04 26.02 8.31
N HIS A 347 13.94 25.69 8.95
CA HIS A 347 12.80 25.05 8.29
C HIS A 347 12.06 26.07 7.43
N VAL A 348 11.51 25.65 6.28
CA VAL A 348 10.87 26.57 5.31
C VAL A 348 9.74 27.41 5.91
N LEU A 349 8.92 26.83 6.80
CA LEU A 349 7.85 27.55 7.50
C LEU A 349 8.30 28.33 8.74
N SER A 350 9.53 28.12 9.21
CA SER A 350 10.12 28.97 10.26
C SER A 350 10.72 30.22 9.63
N ALA A 351 11.42 30.06 8.50
CA ALA A 351 11.95 31.15 7.70
C ALA A 351 10.82 31.96 7.02
N ASN A 352 9.76 31.29 6.56
CA ASN A 352 8.67 31.90 5.81
C ASN A 352 7.29 31.46 6.36
N PRO A 353 6.88 31.91 7.57
CA PRO A 353 5.64 31.44 8.20
C PRO A 353 4.37 31.75 7.41
N GLY A 354 4.36 32.84 6.63
CA GLY A 354 3.24 33.21 5.75
C GLY A 354 3.04 32.25 4.55
N TRP A 355 3.92 31.27 4.35
CA TRP A 355 3.77 30.26 3.32
C TRP A 355 2.95 29.05 3.78
N ALA A 356 2.63 28.93 5.07
CA ALA A 356 1.88 27.81 5.59
C ALA A 356 0.42 27.80 5.09
N ASN A 357 -0.05 26.61 4.73
CA ASN A 357 -1.45 26.37 4.45
C ASN A 357 -2.28 26.38 5.74
N VAL A 358 -3.57 26.70 5.64
CA VAL A 358 -4.45 26.91 6.79
C VAL A 358 -5.75 26.13 6.62
N GLN A 359 -6.07 25.30 7.62
CA GLN A 359 -7.33 24.57 7.73
C GLN A 359 -8.46 25.51 8.18
N PHE A 360 -9.70 25.27 7.74
CA PHE A 360 -10.88 26.07 8.09
C PHE A 360 -10.96 26.30 9.59
N LYS A 361 -10.96 25.25 10.41
CA LYS A 361 -11.07 25.39 11.88
C LYS A 361 -9.97 26.25 12.52
N ASN A 362 -8.86 26.45 11.81
CA ASN A 362 -7.68 27.19 12.25
C ASN A 362 -7.50 28.52 11.47
N TYR A 363 -8.53 29.05 10.78
CA TYR A 363 -8.40 30.26 9.95
C TYR A 363 -7.97 31.54 10.70
N LYS A 364 -8.05 31.51 12.04
CA LYS A 364 -7.62 32.57 12.96
C LYS A 364 -6.28 32.27 13.66
N ALA A 365 -5.67 31.12 13.38
CA ALA A 365 -4.39 30.77 13.98
C ALA A 365 -3.31 31.77 13.56
N ASP A 366 -2.45 32.13 14.51
CA ASP A 366 -1.33 33.07 14.34
C ASP A 366 -0.04 32.35 13.90
N LYS A 367 -0.04 31.02 13.94
CA LYS A 367 1.10 30.15 13.63
C LYS A 367 0.71 29.02 12.69
N PRO A 368 1.65 28.47 11.90
CA PRO A 368 1.42 27.27 11.12
C PRO A 368 0.91 26.11 11.98
N VAL A 369 -0.12 25.40 11.48
CA VAL A 369 -0.69 24.22 12.15
C VAL A 369 -0.56 23.01 11.24
N PRO A 370 -0.03 21.86 11.73
CA PRO A 370 0.13 20.67 10.91
C PRO A 370 -1.22 19.98 10.64
N SER A 371 -1.27 19.18 9.58
CA SER A 371 -2.40 18.32 9.27
C SER A 371 -2.36 17.03 10.08
N THR A 372 -3.34 16.83 10.95
CA THR A 372 -3.48 15.59 11.73
C THR A 372 -3.83 14.38 10.86
N ALA A 373 -4.38 14.60 9.66
CA ALA A 373 -4.74 13.53 8.73
C ALA A 373 -3.58 13.12 7.80
N GLU A 374 -2.49 13.89 7.77
CA GLU A 374 -1.34 13.67 6.87
C GLU A 374 -0.06 13.58 7.70
N HIS A 375 0.04 12.53 8.52
CA HIS A 375 1.22 12.22 9.35
C HIS A 375 1.68 13.34 10.29
N ASN A 376 0.75 14.21 10.73
CA ASN A 376 1.05 15.41 11.51
C ASN A 376 2.04 16.35 10.81
N GLY A 377 2.01 16.41 9.48
CA GLY A 377 2.91 17.24 8.71
C GLY A 377 2.32 18.55 8.21
N TYR A 378 3.21 19.47 7.84
CA TYR A 378 2.91 20.80 7.37
C TYR A 378 2.88 20.85 5.84
N PHE A 379 2.11 21.81 5.33
CA PHE A 379 1.99 22.06 3.90
C PHE A 379 2.20 23.55 3.58
N LEU A 380 2.85 23.80 2.45
CA LEU A 380 2.89 25.11 1.82
C LEU A 380 1.51 25.40 1.19
N ASP A 381 1.12 26.67 1.13
CA ASP A 381 -0.12 27.11 0.51
C ASP A 381 0.02 27.25 -1.02
N PRO A 382 -0.70 26.44 -1.82
CA PRO A 382 -0.72 26.58 -3.28
C PRO A 382 -1.19 27.95 -3.77
N SER A 383 -1.99 28.69 -3.00
CA SER A 383 -2.47 30.01 -3.42
C SER A 383 -1.40 31.10 -3.34
N ASN A 384 -0.36 30.90 -2.53
CA ASN A 384 0.66 31.92 -2.29
C ASN A 384 1.61 32.04 -3.50
N PRO A 385 1.71 33.23 -4.13
CA PRO A 385 2.55 33.41 -5.32
C PRO A 385 4.04 33.23 -5.06
N GLU A 386 4.54 33.52 -3.85
CA GLU A 386 5.95 33.29 -3.50
C GLU A 386 6.25 31.80 -3.35
N VAL A 387 5.29 31.00 -2.86
CA VAL A 387 5.40 29.53 -2.84
C VAL A 387 5.46 28.98 -4.26
N GLN A 388 4.58 29.45 -5.15
CA GLN A 388 4.57 29.05 -6.56
C GLN A 388 5.92 29.34 -7.22
N LYS A 389 6.44 30.56 -7.04
CA LYS A 389 7.74 31.00 -7.57
C LYS A 389 8.89 30.19 -6.97
N TYR A 390 8.90 29.96 -5.66
CA TYR A 390 9.92 29.18 -4.97
C TYR A 390 10.03 27.76 -5.53
N LEU A 391 8.89 27.06 -5.66
CA LEU A 391 8.86 25.68 -6.16
C LEU A 391 9.28 25.60 -7.63
N ILE A 392 8.81 26.52 -8.48
CA ILE A 392 9.24 26.58 -9.90
C ILE A 392 10.74 26.90 -10.02
N THR A 393 11.26 27.79 -9.18
CA THR A 393 12.70 28.12 -9.17
C THR A 393 13.53 26.91 -8.76
N LEU A 394 13.09 26.14 -7.75
CA LEU A 394 13.77 24.93 -7.32
C LEU A 394 13.73 23.83 -8.39
N ILE A 395 12.58 23.62 -9.04
CA ILE A 395 12.46 22.70 -10.18
C ILE A 395 13.41 23.11 -11.32
N SER A 396 13.49 24.42 -11.60
CA SER A 396 14.42 24.98 -12.59
C SER A 396 15.88 24.79 -12.19
N GLU A 397 16.23 24.95 -10.91
CA GLU A 397 17.58 24.66 -10.40
C GLU A 397 17.96 23.20 -10.61
N ILE A 398 17.07 22.27 -10.29
CA ILE A 398 17.31 20.83 -10.45
C ILE A 398 17.45 20.48 -11.94
N SER A 399 16.44 20.82 -12.74
CA SER A 399 16.40 20.41 -14.15
C SER A 399 17.45 21.07 -15.05
N ASN A 400 18.01 22.21 -14.66
CA ASN A 400 19.03 22.91 -15.44
C ASN A 400 20.46 22.59 -15.00
N ASN A 401 20.68 22.11 -13.77
CA ASN A 401 22.02 21.82 -13.24
C ASN A 401 22.33 20.33 -13.18
N TYR A 402 21.32 19.46 -13.31
CA TYR A 402 21.48 18.01 -13.27
C TYR A 402 20.91 17.36 -14.53
N ASN A 403 21.60 16.34 -15.06
CA ASN A 403 21.15 15.57 -16.22
C ASN A 403 20.12 14.51 -15.82
N ILE A 404 18.97 14.95 -15.32
CA ILE A 404 17.88 14.06 -14.91
C ILE A 404 17.12 13.52 -16.13
N ASP A 405 16.51 12.34 -16.00
CA ASP A 405 15.70 11.72 -17.06
C ASP A 405 14.21 12.02 -16.92
N GLY A 406 13.78 12.35 -15.71
CA GLY A 406 12.40 12.70 -15.43
C GLY A 406 12.22 13.49 -14.14
N LEU A 407 11.03 14.07 -14.00
CA LEU A 407 10.58 14.78 -12.81
C LEU A 407 9.21 14.22 -12.43
N ASN A 408 9.12 13.59 -11.26
CA ASN A 408 7.90 13.05 -10.70
C ASN A 408 7.42 13.93 -9.55
N ILE A 409 6.43 14.78 -9.82
CA ILE A 409 5.85 15.69 -8.83
C ILE A 409 4.83 14.96 -7.96
N ASP A 410 5.10 14.93 -6.66
CA ASP A 410 4.28 14.32 -5.63
C ASP A 410 3.76 15.39 -4.66
N TYR A 411 2.78 15.05 -3.82
CA TYR A 411 2.10 15.97 -2.91
C TYR A 411 1.66 17.28 -3.61
N ILE A 412 1.32 17.17 -4.91
CA ILE A 412 0.82 18.26 -5.75
C ILE A 412 -0.70 18.42 -5.52
N ARG A 413 -1.04 18.77 -4.28
CA ARG A 413 -2.42 18.81 -3.76
C ARG A 413 -2.49 19.59 -2.45
N TYR A 414 -3.70 19.89 -2.00
CA TYR A 414 -3.93 20.32 -0.62
C TYR A 414 -3.88 19.10 0.33
N PRO A 415 -3.76 19.32 1.65
CA PRO A 415 -3.92 18.24 2.63
C PRO A 415 -5.31 17.60 2.53
N VAL A 416 -5.42 16.32 2.87
CA VAL A 416 -6.71 15.62 2.83
C VAL A 416 -7.69 16.22 3.85
N SER A 417 -8.91 16.46 3.38
CA SER A 417 -10.08 16.78 4.18
C SER A 417 -10.85 15.49 4.46
N LEU A 418 -11.74 15.49 5.44
CA LEU A 418 -12.68 14.39 5.63
C LEU A 418 -13.54 14.20 4.36
N PRO A 419 -14.21 13.04 4.18
CA PRO A 419 -15.14 12.89 3.07
C PRO A 419 -16.33 13.86 3.20
N ARG A 420 -16.83 14.38 2.07
CA ARG A 420 -17.88 15.43 2.05
C ARG A 420 -19.15 15.10 2.84
N ASN A 421 -19.50 13.82 2.96
CA ASN A 421 -20.67 13.35 3.70
C ASN A 421 -20.47 13.26 5.22
N PHE A 422 -19.29 13.64 5.74
CA PHE A 422 -18.99 13.59 7.17
C PHE A 422 -19.36 14.92 7.85
N PRO A 423 -19.93 14.91 9.08
CA PRO A 423 -20.39 16.13 9.75
C PRO A 423 -19.32 17.21 9.92
N ALA A 424 -18.05 16.83 10.13
CA ALA A 424 -16.93 17.75 10.32
C ALA A 424 -16.17 18.08 9.01
N TYR A 425 -16.80 17.85 7.85
CA TYR A 425 -16.15 18.07 6.55
C TYR A 425 -15.66 19.51 6.41
N LEU A 426 -16.54 20.49 6.63
CA LEU A 426 -16.22 21.91 6.46
C LEU A 426 -15.01 22.31 7.31
N GLU A 427 -15.01 21.95 8.59
CA GLU A 427 -13.95 22.22 9.56
C GLU A 427 -12.61 21.60 9.17
N SER A 428 -12.67 20.49 8.44
CA SER A 428 -11.49 19.77 7.96
C SER A 428 -10.90 20.33 6.66
N THR A 429 -11.61 21.20 5.93
CA THR A 429 -11.15 21.71 4.63
C THR A 429 -9.99 22.69 4.74
N TRP A 430 -9.17 22.79 3.69
CA TRP A 430 -7.91 23.56 3.68
C TRP A 430 -7.90 24.72 2.67
N GLY A 431 -6.93 25.63 2.80
CA GLY A 431 -6.74 26.78 1.89
C GLY A 431 -7.34 28.09 2.40
N TYR A 432 -7.53 28.24 3.72
CA TYR A 432 -8.11 29.44 4.34
C TYR A 432 -7.05 30.47 4.75
N THR A 433 -5.95 30.56 4.01
CA THR A 433 -4.91 31.56 4.26
C THR A 433 -5.45 32.96 4.01
N SER A 434 -4.85 33.98 4.64
CA SER A 434 -5.26 35.37 4.42
C SER A 434 -5.13 35.80 2.95
N HIS A 435 -4.16 35.25 2.21
CA HIS A 435 -4.00 35.52 0.78
C HIS A 435 -5.17 34.93 -0.02
N ALA A 436 -5.43 33.63 0.14
CA ALA A 436 -6.50 32.92 -0.58
C ALA A 436 -7.87 33.55 -0.35
N ARG A 437 -8.18 33.87 0.91
CA ARG A 437 -9.43 34.50 1.33
C ARG A 437 -9.62 35.88 0.68
N LYS A 438 -8.58 36.72 0.69
CA LYS A 438 -8.64 38.05 0.08
C LYS A 438 -8.82 37.97 -1.43
N GLU A 439 -8.09 37.09 -2.11
CA GLU A 439 -8.22 36.94 -3.56
C GLU A 439 -9.63 36.46 -3.97
N PHE A 440 -10.19 35.50 -3.22
CA PHE A 440 -11.56 35.05 -3.44
C PHE A 440 -12.59 36.14 -3.14
N MET A 441 -12.43 36.83 -2.01
CA MET A 441 -13.32 37.94 -1.63
C MET A 441 -13.28 39.08 -2.66
N ASN A 442 -12.13 39.38 -3.26
CA ASN A 442 -12.04 40.37 -4.34
C ASN A 442 -12.80 39.95 -5.61
N SER A 443 -12.97 38.64 -5.84
CA SER A 443 -13.63 38.11 -7.04
C SER A 443 -15.13 37.90 -6.85
N TYR A 444 -15.57 37.63 -5.62
CA TYR A 444 -16.95 37.20 -5.31
C TYR A 444 -17.62 38.00 -4.19
N GLU A 445 -16.94 39.03 -3.65
CA GLU A 445 -17.42 39.92 -2.59
C GLU A 445 -17.81 39.22 -1.26
N VAL A 446 -17.37 37.98 -1.08
CA VAL A 446 -17.65 37.13 0.09
C VAL A 446 -16.36 36.49 0.60
N ASP A 447 -16.12 36.59 1.91
CA ASP A 447 -15.02 35.87 2.55
C ASP A 447 -15.36 34.37 2.63
N PRO A 448 -14.55 33.45 2.10
CA PRO A 448 -14.93 32.04 2.01
C PRO A 448 -15.09 31.34 3.36
N VAL A 449 -14.66 31.94 4.48
CA VAL A 449 -14.93 31.41 5.83
C VAL A 449 -16.40 31.51 6.25
N THR A 450 -17.21 32.32 5.56
CA THR A 450 -18.65 32.46 5.84
C THR A 450 -19.52 31.52 5.01
N LEU A 451 -18.93 30.80 4.05
CA LEU A 451 -19.65 29.88 3.17
C LEU A 451 -20.05 28.60 3.92
N THR A 452 -21.29 28.16 3.70
CA THR A 452 -21.75 26.81 4.03
C THR A 452 -21.63 25.88 2.82
N LEU A 453 -21.81 24.57 3.02
CA LEU A 453 -21.68 23.57 1.94
C LEU A 453 -22.78 23.68 0.88
N GLU A 454 -23.92 24.29 1.23
CA GLU A 454 -25.09 24.54 0.40
C GLU A 454 -25.00 25.87 -0.35
N ASN A 455 -24.06 26.76 0.05
CA ASN A 455 -23.91 28.05 -0.60
C ASN A 455 -23.49 27.85 -2.07
N PRO A 456 -24.13 28.53 -3.05
CA PRO A 456 -23.77 28.42 -4.47
C PRO A 456 -22.30 28.73 -4.78
N LEU A 457 -21.65 29.60 -3.99
CA LEU A 457 -20.24 29.95 -4.13
C LEU A 457 -19.28 28.89 -3.57
N TRP A 458 -19.78 27.88 -2.84
CA TRP A 458 -18.94 26.80 -2.33
C TRP A 458 -18.19 26.06 -3.44
N GLN A 459 -18.88 25.79 -4.55
CA GLN A 459 -18.26 25.16 -5.71
C GLN A 459 -17.21 26.06 -6.36
N LYS A 460 -17.44 27.39 -6.40
CA LYS A 460 -16.44 28.36 -6.86
C LYS A 460 -15.21 28.41 -5.96
N TRP A 461 -15.39 28.22 -4.65
CA TRP A 461 -14.28 28.12 -3.72
C TRP A 461 -13.45 26.84 -3.89
N ILE A 462 -14.09 25.72 -4.24
CA ILE A 462 -13.38 24.49 -4.64
C ILE A 462 -12.60 24.73 -5.95
N GLU A 463 -13.25 25.27 -6.98
CA GLU A 463 -12.64 25.56 -8.29
C GLU A 463 -11.43 26.51 -8.17
N TYR A 464 -11.55 27.57 -7.36
CA TYR A 464 -10.46 28.48 -7.07
C TYR A 464 -9.24 27.74 -6.51
N ARG A 465 -9.39 26.91 -5.47
CA ARG A 465 -8.26 26.19 -4.86
C ARG A 465 -7.67 25.13 -5.82
N GLN A 466 -8.51 24.40 -6.55
CA GLN A 466 -8.05 23.47 -7.59
C GLN A 466 -7.23 24.18 -8.69
N SER A 467 -7.63 25.41 -9.05
CA SER A 467 -6.91 26.20 -10.06
C SER A 467 -5.50 26.54 -9.61
N LYS A 468 -5.25 26.78 -8.31
CA LYS A 468 -3.91 27.09 -7.80
C LYS A 468 -2.93 25.94 -7.94
N VAL A 469 -3.40 24.71 -7.67
CA VAL A 469 -2.61 23.50 -7.91
C VAL A 469 -2.39 23.31 -9.41
N THR A 470 -3.44 23.44 -10.22
CA THR A 470 -3.38 23.29 -11.68
C THR A 470 -2.42 24.30 -12.34
N ASN A 471 -2.40 25.54 -11.85
CA ASN A 471 -1.50 26.58 -12.33
C ASN A 471 -0.03 26.22 -12.06
N LEU A 472 0.29 25.63 -10.89
CA LEU A 472 1.65 25.16 -10.65
C LEU A 472 2.04 24.08 -11.67
N VAL A 473 1.18 23.06 -11.84
CA VAL A 473 1.41 21.95 -12.78
C VAL A 473 1.61 22.46 -14.21
N ALA A 474 0.77 23.40 -14.66
CA ALA A 474 0.89 24.01 -15.98
C ALA A 474 2.22 24.76 -16.20
N ASN A 475 2.85 25.25 -15.12
CA ASN A 475 4.11 25.99 -15.17
C ASN A 475 5.36 25.11 -14.97
N VAL A 476 5.22 23.84 -14.56
CA VAL A 476 6.37 22.91 -14.42
C VAL A 476 7.07 22.70 -15.76
N LYS A 477 6.34 22.25 -16.79
CA LYS A 477 6.92 21.92 -18.11
C LYS A 477 7.55 23.13 -18.83
N PRO A 478 6.99 24.35 -18.76
CA PRO A 478 7.67 25.57 -19.21
C PRO A 478 8.98 25.87 -18.47
N ALA A 479 9.07 25.60 -17.17
CA ALA A 479 10.27 25.87 -16.37
C ALA A 479 11.44 24.92 -16.67
N VAL A 480 11.15 23.72 -17.19
CA VAL A 480 12.14 22.72 -17.57
C VAL A 480 12.65 23.00 -18.99
N LYS A 481 13.96 23.31 -19.13
CA LYS A 481 14.57 23.63 -20.44
C LYS A 481 14.74 22.39 -21.32
N ASN A 482 15.25 21.29 -20.76
CA ASN A 482 15.45 20.04 -21.48
C ASN A 482 14.11 19.34 -21.74
N LYS A 483 13.68 19.32 -23.01
CA LYS A 483 12.38 18.76 -23.42
C LYS A 483 12.35 17.23 -23.45
N ASN A 484 13.48 16.56 -23.19
CA ASN A 484 13.55 15.10 -23.08
C ASN A 484 13.25 14.59 -21.66
N ILE A 485 13.13 15.49 -20.67
CA ILE A 485 12.77 15.13 -19.29
C ILE A 485 11.29 14.74 -19.25
N LEU A 486 11.00 13.51 -18.83
CA LEU A 486 9.63 13.03 -18.63
C LEU A 486 9.00 13.72 -17.41
N ILE A 487 7.95 14.52 -17.60
CA ILE A 487 7.21 15.14 -16.50
C ILE A 487 6.05 14.23 -16.09
N SER A 488 6.09 13.72 -14.87
CA SER A 488 5.05 12.83 -14.32
C SER A 488 4.49 13.36 -13.02
N ALA A 489 3.25 13.00 -12.68
CA ALA A 489 2.62 13.40 -11.43
C ALA A 489 2.02 12.21 -10.67
N VAL A 490 2.26 12.18 -9.36
CA VAL A 490 1.60 11.24 -8.43
C VAL A 490 0.17 11.69 -8.20
N ILE A 491 -0.78 10.79 -8.45
CA ILE A 491 -2.21 11.08 -8.34
C ILE A 491 -2.97 10.05 -7.52
N PHE A 492 -4.04 10.52 -6.88
CA PHE A 492 -5.13 9.68 -6.41
C PHE A 492 -6.10 9.41 -7.58
N PRO A 493 -6.30 8.16 -8.01
CA PRO A 493 -6.98 7.88 -9.28
C PRO A 493 -8.48 8.18 -9.29
N ASP A 494 -9.15 8.14 -8.13
CA ASP A 494 -10.55 8.57 -8.08
C ASP A 494 -10.64 10.09 -8.23
N VAL A 495 -10.92 10.55 -9.45
CA VAL A 495 -11.03 11.98 -9.77
C VAL A 495 -12.13 12.69 -8.99
N LYS A 496 -13.21 12.00 -8.60
CA LYS A 496 -14.32 12.63 -7.87
C LYS A 496 -13.92 12.88 -6.42
N GLU A 497 -13.32 11.89 -5.78
CA GLU A 497 -12.82 12.00 -4.41
C GLU A 497 -11.64 12.97 -4.32
N SER A 498 -10.63 12.77 -5.16
CA SER A 498 -9.37 13.53 -5.12
C SER A 498 -9.58 15.02 -5.41
N SER A 499 -10.50 15.35 -6.33
CA SER A 499 -10.82 16.75 -6.63
C SER A 499 -11.55 17.48 -5.50
N ILE A 500 -12.22 16.77 -4.59
CA ILE A 500 -12.98 17.38 -3.49
C ILE A 500 -12.17 17.36 -2.19
N ASN A 501 -11.74 16.18 -1.75
CA ASN A 501 -11.13 16.03 -0.42
C ASN A 501 -9.66 16.45 -0.40
N LYS A 502 -8.98 16.35 -1.54
CA LYS A 502 -7.54 16.68 -1.69
C LYS A 502 -7.30 17.88 -2.61
N LEU A 503 -8.35 18.36 -3.27
CA LEU A 503 -8.30 19.43 -4.28
C LEU A 503 -7.30 19.13 -5.41
N GLN A 504 -7.07 17.84 -5.68
CA GLN A 504 -6.21 17.33 -6.74
C GLN A 504 -7.03 17.02 -7.99
N ASN A 505 -7.36 18.04 -8.77
CA ASN A 505 -8.12 17.88 -10.00
C ASN A 505 -7.18 17.59 -11.18
N TRP A 506 -6.74 16.33 -11.31
CA TRP A 506 -5.71 15.93 -12.27
C TRP A 506 -6.21 15.77 -13.71
N LYS A 507 -7.53 15.62 -13.93
CA LYS A 507 -8.13 15.47 -15.27
C LYS A 507 -7.69 16.56 -16.26
N PRO A 508 -7.81 17.88 -15.96
CA PRO A 508 -7.33 18.92 -16.86
C PRO A 508 -5.82 18.85 -17.14
N TRP A 509 -5.01 18.33 -16.22
CA TRP A 509 -3.56 18.22 -16.43
C TRP A 509 -3.24 17.26 -17.58
N GLY A 510 -3.97 16.14 -17.65
CA GLY A 510 -3.84 15.18 -18.74
C GLY A 510 -4.47 15.68 -20.05
N LEU A 511 -5.67 16.26 -20.01
CA LEU A 511 -6.34 16.80 -21.21
C LEU A 511 -5.52 17.91 -21.88
N ASN A 512 -4.89 18.78 -21.08
CA ASN A 512 -4.09 19.90 -21.56
C ASN A 512 -2.60 19.55 -21.72
N ARG A 513 -2.21 18.28 -21.52
CA ARG A 513 -0.82 17.79 -21.63
C ARG A 513 0.19 18.60 -20.80
N HIS A 514 -0.23 19.03 -19.61
CA HIS A 514 0.66 19.69 -18.65
C HIS A 514 1.70 18.73 -18.06
N VAL A 515 1.38 17.44 -18.05
CA VAL A 515 2.28 16.33 -17.71
C VAL A 515 2.30 15.32 -18.85
N ASP A 516 3.38 14.54 -18.92
CA ASP A 516 3.57 13.45 -19.89
C ASP A 516 3.04 12.11 -19.34
N ALA A 517 3.05 11.93 -18.02
CA ALA A 517 2.59 10.70 -17.39
C ALA A 517 1.88 10.94 -16.04
N PHE A 518 0.99 10.01 -15.68
CA PHE A 518 0.51 9.86 -14.31
C PHE A 518 1.12 8.62 -13.67
N THR A 519 1.47 8.75 -12.39
CA THR A 519 1.87 7.64 -11.52
C THR A 519 0.79 7.43 -10.44
N PRO A 520 -0.33 6.75 -10.77
CA PRO A 520 -1.44 6.57 -9.85
C PRO A 520 -1.07 5.65 -8.68
N LEU A 521 -1.48 6.02 -7.47
CA LEU A 521 -1.24 5.21 -6.27
C LEU A 521 -2.22 4.02 -6.19
N VAL A 522 -1.69 2.80 -6.28
CA VAL A 522 -2.45 1.55 -6.11
C VAL A 522 -2.10 0.96 -4.74
N MET A 523 -2.87 1.34 -3.71
CA MET A 523 -2.57 1.04 -2.30
C MET A 523 -3.34 -0.16 -1.72
N GLY A 524 -3.76 -1.10 -2.55
CA GLY A 524 -4.34 -2.38 -2.14
C GLY A 524 -3.65 -3.54 -2.87
N SER A 525 -4.01 -4.78 -2.54
CA SER A 525 -3.46 -6.01 -3.14
C SER A 525 -4.29 -6.59 -4.28
N ASP A 526 -5.40 -5.94 -4.61
CA ASP A 526 -6.36 -6.42 -5.61
C ASP A 526 -5.88 -6.09 -7.04
N GLU A 527 -5.84 -7.11 -7.90
CA GLU A 527 -5.53 -6.97 -9.34
C GLU A 527 -6.57 -6.13 -10.10
N SER A 528 -7.84 -6.20 -9.68
CA SER A 528 -8.94 -5.44 -10.27
C SER A 528 -8.83 -3.95 -9.96
N LEU A 529 -8.30 -3.58 -8.79
CA LEU A 529 -8.06 -2.19 -8.43
C LEU A 529 -7.02 -1.54 -9.36
N ALA A 530 -5.90 -2.24 -9.59
CA ALA A 530 -4.86 -1.80 -10.51
C ALA A 530 -5.41 -1.60 -11.93
N LYS A 531 -6.21 -2.57 -12.41
CA LYS A 531 -6.88 -2.53 -13.71
C LYS A 531 -7.86 -1.35 -13.82
N ASP A 532 -8.74 -1.20 -12.84
CA ASP A 532 -9.80 -0.19 -12.85
C ASP A 532 -9.24 1.23 -12.85
N TYR A 533 -8.18 1.48 -12.07
CA TYR A 533 -7.52 2.79 -12.04
C TYR A 533 -6.89 3.15 -13.40
N VAL A 534 -6.23 2.19 -14.06
CA VAL A 534 -5.69 2.42 -15.41
C VAL A 534 -6.82 2.69 -16.41
N LEU A 535 -7.87 1.87 -16.42
CA LEU A 535 -9.03 2.06 -17.31
C LEU A 535 -9.72 3.41 -17.08
N GLN A 536 -9.89 3.81 -15.82
CA GLN A 536 -10.53 5.07 -15.46
C GLN A 536 -9.72 6.27 -15.97
N ILE A 537 -8.39 6.26 -15.78
CA ILE A 537 -7.52 7.34 -16.26
C ILE A 537 -7.59 7.40 -17.79
N LYS A 538 -7.40 6.27 -18.49
CA LYS A 538 -7.45 6.23 -19.96
C LYS A 538 -8.81 6.65 -20.51
N LYS A 539 -9.90 6.30 -19.83
CA LYS A 539 -11.26 6.78 -20.21
C LYS A 539 -11.39 8.29 -20.10
N LEU A 540 -10.75 8.93 -19.12
CA LEU A 540 -10.91 10.36 -18.86
C LEU A 540 -9.97 11.25 -19.68
N VAL A 541 -8.75 10.78 -19.99
CA VAL A 541 -7.73 11.59 -20.67
C VAL A 541 -7.14 10.96 -21.93
N GLY A 542 -7.55 9.73 -22.28
CA GLY A 542 -7.10 9.02 -23.48
C GLY A 542 -5.59 8.75 -23.49
N ASN A 543 -5.00 8.77 -24.68
CA ASN A 543 -3.55 8.60 -24.87
C ASN A 543 -2.77 9.93 -24.75
N ASN A 544 -3.35 10.97 -24.13
CA ASN A 544 -2.64 12.24 -23.92
C ASN A 544 -1.53 12.14 -22.86
N VAL A 545 -1.57 11.10 -22.04
CA VAL A 545 -0.60 10.82 -20.98
C VAL A 545 -0.29 9.33 -20.93
N TYR A 546 0.92 8.99 -20.54
CA TYR A 546 1.26 7.63 -20.12
C TYR A 546 0.66 7.35 -18.74
N VAL A 547 0.31 6.10 -18.48
CA VAL A 547 -0.16 5.65 -17.16
C VAL A 547 0.87 4.67 -16.62
N LEU A 548 1.51 5.02 -15.51
CA LEU A 548 2.60 4.26 -14.88
C LEU A 548 2.19 3.88 -13.45
N PRO A 549 1.33 2.86 -13.26
CA PRO A 549 0.79 2.55 -11.94
C PRO A 549 1.85 2.32 -10.89
N GLY A 550 1.66 2.98 -9.75
CA GLY A 550 2.45 2.81 -8.55
C GLY A 550 1.90 1.66 -7.72
N LEU A 551 2.56 0.51 -7.76
CA LEU A 551 2.14 -0.70 -7.03
C LEU A 551 2.77 -0.73 -5.64
N PHE A 552 1.93 -0.74 -4.60
CA PHE A 552 2.36 -0.67 -3.19
C PHE A 552 2.48 -2.04 -2.52
N GLU A 553 2.38 -3.14 -3.28
CA GLU A 553 2.31 -4.49 -2.71
C GLU A 553 3.45 -4.84 -1.74
N PRO A 554 4.72 -4.49 -1.99
CA PRO A 554 5.78 -4.71 -1.01
C PRO A 554 5.56 -3.90 0.29
N PHE A 555 5.07 -2.66 0.17
CA PHE A 555 4.80 -1.78 1.30
C PHE A 555 3.61 -2.25 2.16
N THR A 556 2.55 -2.77 1.54
CA THR A 556 1.35 -3.25 2.25
C THR A 556 1.53 -4.63 2.91
N SER A 557 2.75 -5.19 2.85
CA SER A 557 3.09 -6.56 3.28
C SER A 557 2.28 -7.63 2.52
N GLY A 558 2.12 -7.39 1.22
CA GLY A 558 1.53 -8.31 0.26
C GLY A 558 2.43 -9.48 -0.13
N SER A 559 2.07 -10.20 -1.20
CA SER A 559 2.89 -11.32 -1.71
C SER A 559 3.48 -11.02 -3.10
N PRO A 560 4.61 -11.66 -3.48
CA PRO A 560 5.14 -11.52 -4.83
C PRO A 560 4.17 -12.01 -5.92
N ALA A 561 3.29 -12.95 -5.61
CA ALA A 561 2.25 -13.40 -6.54
C ALA A 561 1.23 -12.29 -6.81
N ASP A 562 0.76 -11.61 -5.77
CA ASP A 562 -0.19 -10.51 -5.88
C ASP A 562 0.41 -9.33 -6.67
N LEU A 563 1.69 -9.00 -6.43
CA LEU A 563 2.39 -7.96 -7.19
C LEU A 563 2.39 -8.27 -8.70
N LEU A 564 2.71 -9.51 -9.08
CA LEU A 564 2.74 -9.91 -10.49
C LEU A 564 1.35 -9.90 -11.13
N LEU A 565 0.31 -10.28 -10.38
CA LEU A 565 -1.07 -10.25 -10.85
C LEU A 565 -1.55 -8.81 -11.05
N GLN A 566 -1.24 -7.89 -10.13
CA GLN A 566 -1.53 -6.47 -10.29
C GLN A 566 -0.82 -5.87 -11.50
N LEU A 567 0.45 -6.22 -11.66
CA LEU A 567 1.27 -5.81 -12.80
C LEU A 567 0.64 -6.28 -14.11
N GLU A 568 0.22 -7.54 -14.23
CA GLU A 568 -0.38 -8.06 -15.47
C GLU A 568 -1.77 -7.47 -15.71
N ALA A 569 -2.59 -7.30 -14.68
CA ALA A 569 -3.90 -6.66 -14.80
C ALA A 569 -3.82 -5.18 -15.22
N ALA A 570 -2.84 -4.43 -14.70
CA ALA A 570 -2.56 -3.05 -15.11
C ALA A 570 -2.08 -2.99 -16.57
N ARG A 571 -1.22 -3.92 -16.95
CA ARG A 571 -0.73 -4.13 -18.32
C ARG A 571 -1.86 -4.41 -19.31
N ASP A 572 -2.83 -5.23 -18.95
CA ASP A 572 -3.99 -5.55 -19.79
C ASP A 572 -4.98 -4.39 -19.92
N ALA A 573 -5.06 -3.53 -18.89
CA ALA A 573 -5.73 -2.24 -19.00
C ALA A 573 -4.97 -1.22 -19.87
N GLY A 574 -3.75 -1.55 -20.29
CA GLY A 574 -2.90 -0.75 -21.15
C GLY A 574 -2.10 0.32 -20.41
N ALA A 575 -1.57 -0.03 -19.22
CA ALA A 575 -0.49 0.70 -18.58
C ALA A 575 0.73 0.80 -19.52
N SER A 576 1.49 1.88 -19.41
CA SER A 576 2.69 2.17 -20.22
C SER A 576 3.99 1.72 -19.55
N GLY A 577 3.88 1.19 -18.33
CA GLY A 577 4.97 0.79 -17.46
C GLY A 577 4.48 0.65 -16.03
N ILE A 578 5.36 0.20 -15.14
CA ILE A 578 5.07 -0.09 -13.73
C ILE A 578 6.10 0.62 -12.87
N VAL A 579 5.64 1.22 -11.76
CA VAL A 579 6.53 1.77 -10.73
C VAL A 579 6.22 1.08 -9.41
N ILE A 580 7.22 0.49 -8.76
CA ILE A 580 7.05 -0.20 -7.48
C ILE A 580 7.28 0.79 -6.34
N PHE A 581 6.40 0.77 -5.34
CA PHE A 581 6.57 1.50 -4.08
C PHE A 581 6.80 0.50 -2.93
N ASP A 582 7.96 0.48 -2.30
CA ASP A 582 9.19 1.24 -2.55
C ASP A 582 10.42 0.33 -2.37
N TYR A 583 11.62 0.86 -2.64
CA TYR A 583 12.88 0.12 -2.49
C TYR A 583 13.09 -0.47 -1.10
N THR A 584 12.70 0.25 -0.04
CA THR A 584 12.92 -0.19 1.35
C THR A 584 12.17 -1.48 1.68
N HIS A 585 10.98 -1.65 1.09
CA HIS A 585 10.14 -2.82 1.31
C HIS A 585 10.30 -3.90 0.23
N LEU A 586 11.13 -3.67 -0.79
CA LEU A 586 11.39 -4.65 -1.85
C LEU A 586 12.35 -5.76 -1.37
N THR A 587 11.79 -6.78 -0.73
CA THR A 587 12.51 -7.95 -0.23
C THR A 587 12.99 -8.87 -1.36
N GLN A 588 13.83 -9.85 -1.01
CA GLN A 588 14.50 -10.72 -1.97
C GLN A 588 13.53 -11.62 -2.76
N ASP A 589 12.45 -12.07 -2.15
CA ASP A 589 11.38 -12.86 -2.77
C ASP A 589 10.62 -12.09 -3.86
N PHE A 590 10.32 -10.79 -3.65
CA PHE A 590 9.77 -9.94 -4.71
C PHE A 590 10.76 -9.80 -5.88
N ILE A 591 12.04 -9.59 -5.58
CA ILE A 591 13.09 -9.50 -6.62
C ILE A 591 13.17 -10.80 -7.41
N GLU A 592 13.12 -11.95 -6.75
CA GLU A 592 13.13 -13.27 -7.40
C GLU A 592 11.91 -13.47 -8.31
N ALA A 593 10.71 -13.10 -7.85
CA ALA A 593 9.50 -13.19 -8.65
C ALA A 593 9.53 -12.30 -9.90
N LEU A 594 9.98 -11.04 -9.76
CA LEU A 594 10.14 -10.12 -10.89
C LEU A 594 11.20 -10.61 -11.88
N ASN A 595 12.32 -11.13 -11.37
CA ASN A 595 13.43 -11.63 -12.16
C ASN A 595 13.16 -12.96 -12.85
N ALA A 596 12.20 -13.74 -12.38
CA ALA A 596 11.87 -15.00 -13.00
C ALA A 596 11.55 -14.80 -14.48
N ARG A 597 10.78 -13.74 -14.81
CA ARG A 597 10.47 -13.40 -16.21
C ARG A 597 9.86 -12.02 -16.43
N ALA A 598 9.16 -11.44 -15.46
CA ALA A 598 8.34 -10.25 -15.67
C ALA A 598 9.15 -9.00 -16.03
N PHE A 599 10.39 -8.87 -15.54
CA PHE A 599 11.28 -7.72 -15.78
C PHE A 599 12.55 -8.07 -16.60
N ARG A 600 12.65 -9.26 -17.21
CA ARG A 600 13.84 -9.73 -17.94
C ARG A 600 13.62 -10.05 -19.41
#